data_AF-A0A1B8QFK4-F1
#
_entry.id   AF-A0A1B8QFK4-F1
#
_cell.length_a   1.000
_cell.length_b   1.000
_cell.length_c   1.000
_cell.angle_alpha   90.00
_cell.angle_beta   90.00
_cell.angle_gamma   90.00
#
_symmetry.space_group_name_H-M   'P 1'
#
loop_
_entity.id
_entity.type
_entity.pdbx_description
1 polymer ?
#
loop_
_entity_poly.entity_id
_entity_poly.type
_entity_poly.pdbx_seq_one_letter_code
_entity_poly.pdbx_strand_id
1 'polypeptide(L)'
;LFEINRNTLNDWIKLYQEQGNTKPKPFAPVGVKHIITDLIAFEDYVNAQQFDTAKQLREQYLKDHPDIDISYNAFLQTLRRIKWSFKKRPRSLSKPIY
;
A
#
# COMPACT_ATOMS: atom_id res chain seq x y z
N LEU A 1 25.27 -32.57 26.72
CA LEU A 1 24.52 -31.33 27.04
C LEU A 1 24.14 -30.68 25.72
N PHE A 2 22.95 -30.09 25.59
CA PHE A 2 22.64 -29.26 24.43
C PHE A 2 23.45 -27.96 24.56
N GLU A 3 24.31 -27.64 23.60
CA GLU A 3 25.21 -26.47 23.58
C GLU A 3 24.43 -25.15 23.37
N ILE A 4 23.46 -24.90 24.25
CA ILE A 4 22.51 -23.80 24.14
C ILE A 4 22.69 -22.91 25.37
N ASN A 5 22.65 -21.60 25.16
CA ASN A 5 22.69 -20.64 26.25
C ASN A 5 21.48 -20.82 27.17
N ARG A 6 21.69 -20.75 28.49
CA ARG A 6 20.63 -20.83 29.51
C ARG A 6 19.51 -19.83 29.26
N ASN A 7 19.82 -18.64 28.76
CA ASN A 7 18.83 -17.60 28.44
C ASN A 7 17.93 -18.04 27.29
N THR A 8 18.50 -18.60 26.22
CA THR A 8 17.73 -19.13 25.08
C THR A 8 16.80 -20.26 25.51
N LEU A 9 17.27 -21.14 26.41
CA LEU A 9 16.44 -22.20 26.97
C LEU A 9 15.27 -21.62 27.79
N ASN A 10 15.51 -20.60 28.62
CA ASN A 10 14.47 -19.93 29.38
C ASN A 10 13.44 -19.24 28.47
N ASP A 11 13.89 -18.59 27.39
CA ASP A 11 13.01 -17.95 26.41
C ASP A 11 12.10 -18.97 25.72
N TRP A 12 12.62 -20.15 25.38
CA TRP A 12 11.82 -21.23 24.79
C TRP A 12 10.80 -21.81 25.78
N ILE A 13 11.18 -21.99 27.05
CA ILE A 13 10.25 -22.42 28.10
C ILE A 13 9.13 -21.41 28.27
N LYS A 14 9.46 -20.11 28.29
CA LYS A 14 8.48 -19.03 28.39
C LYS A 14 7.54 -19.00 27.18
N LEU A 15 8.08 -19.11 25.96
CA LEU A 15 7.27 -19.21 24.73
C LEU A 15 6.31 -20.41 24.76
N TYR A 16 6.77 -21.56 25.26
CA TYR A 16 5.96 -22.75 25.38
C TYR A 16 4.82 -22.59 26.41
N GLN A 17 5.08 -21.94 27.55
CA GLN A 17 4.06 -21.62 28.54
C GLN A 17 3.00 -20.65 27.99
N GLU A 18 3.40 -19.69 27.16
CA GLU A 18 2.50 -18.69 26.58
C GLU A 18 1.66 -19.24 25.40
N GLN A 19 2.23 -20.10 24.54
CA GLN A 19 1.62 -20.49 23.27
C GLN A 19 1.25 -21.99 23.18
N GLY A 20 1.64 -22.79 24.17
CA GLY A 20 1.49 -24.25 24.15
C GLY A 20 2.36 -24.96 23.10
N ASN A 21 3.28 -24.25 22.46
CA ASN A 21 4.17 -24.78 21.43
C ASN A 21 5.49 -24.01 21.37
N THR A 22 6.51 -24.59 20.73
CA THR A 22 7.86 -24.01 20.59
C THR A 22 8.07 -23.30 19.24
N LYS A 23 7.01 -23.05 18.47
CA LYS A 23 7.18 -22.35 17.19
C LYS A 23 7.63 -20.91 17.48
N PRO A 24 8.57 -20.38 16.69
CA PRO A 24 8.96 -18.98 16.83
C PRO A 24 7.73 -18.10 16.59
N LYS A 25 7.61 -17.02 17.36
CA LYS A 25 6.56 -16.02 17.14
C LYS A 25 6.70 -15.49 15.71
N PRO A 26 5.61 -15.43 14.93
CA PRO A 26 5.69 -14.87 13.57
C PRO A 26 6.26 -13.47 13.66
N PHE A 27 7.24 -13.19 12.82
CA PHE A 27 7.88 -11.89 12.75
C PHE A 27 6.82 -10.84 12.41
N ALA A 28 6.74 -9.78 13.21
CA ALA A 28 5.85 -8.67 12.87
C ALA A 28 6.28 -8.11 11.51
N PRO A 29 5.35 -7.79 10.59
CA PRO A 29 5.72 -7.22 9.31
C PRO A 29 6.46 -5.89 9.56
N VAL A 30 7.73 -5.86 9.19
CA VAL A 30 8.58 -4.69 9.32
C VAL A 30 8.43 -3.88 8.05
N GLY A 31 7.76 -2.73 8.15
CA GLY A 31 7.50 -1.86 7.00
C GLY A 31 6.55 -0.72 7.34
N VAL A 32 6.59 0.32 6.52
CA VAL A 32 5.63 1.43 6.60
C VAL A 32 4.25 0.90 6.22
N LYS A 33 3.25 1.10 7.10
CA LYS A 33 1.86 0.78 6.78
C LYS A 33 1.44 1.57 5.55
N HIS A 34 0.89 0.88 4.55
CA HIS A 34 0.32 1.56 3.39
C HIS A 34 -0.97 2.28 3.81
N ILE A 35 -1.10 3.54 3.39
CA ILE A 35 -2.23 4.38 3.74
C ILE A 35 -3.49 3.92 2.98
N ILE A 36 -3.34 3.58 1.69
CA ILE A 36 -4.38 2.93 0.90
C ILE A 36 -4.12 1.42 0.96
N THR A 37 -4.97 0.70 1.69
CA THR A 37 -4.87 -0.75 1.89
C THR A 37 -5.71 -1.53 0.89
N ASP A 38 -6.88 -1.02 0.53
CA ASP A 38 -7.76 -1.64 -0.47
C ASP A 38 -7.39 -1.15 -1.86
N LEU A 39 -6.62 -1.96 -2.58
CA LEU A 39 -6.18 -1.64 -3.94
C LEU A 39 -7.29 -1.85 -4.98
N ILE A 40 -8.26 -2.72 -4.71
CA ILE A 40 -9.34 -3.03 -5.65
C ILE A 40 -10.32 -1.86 -5.68
N ALA A 41 -10.79 -1.43 -4.50
CA ALA A 41 -11.66 -0.26 -4.40
C ALA A 41 -10.98 1.01 -4.96
N PHE A 42 -9.67 1.14 -4.73
CA PHE A 42 -8.90 2.24 -5.31
C PHE A 42 -8.82 2.16 -6.84
N GLU A 43 -8.58 1.00 -7.42
CA GLU A 43 -8.56 0.81 -8.88
C GLU A 43 -9.92 1.14 -9.51
N ASP A 44 -11.01 0.66 -8.92
CA ASP A 44 -12.36 0.95 -9.38
C ASP A 44 -12.67 2.45 -9.31
N TYR A 45 -12.28 3.11 -8.21
CA TYR A 45 -12.40 4.55 -8.07
C TYR A 45 -11.63 5.29 -9.18
N VAL A 46 -10.36 4.92 -9.41
CA VAL A 46 -9.52 5.55 -10.44
C VAL A 46 -10.12 5.35 -11.84
N ASN A 47 -10.71 4.20 -12.13
CA ASN A 47 -11.33 3.92 -13.43
C ASN A 47 -12.67 4.65 -13.63
N ALA A 48 -13.39 4.94 -12.55
CA ALA A 48 -14.66 5.66 -12.61
C ALA A 48 -14.50 7.17 -12.85
N GLN A 49 -13.37 7.76 -12.44
CA GLN A 49 -13.16 9.21 -12.52
C GLN A 49 -12.55 9.66 -13.85
N GLN A 50 -12.96 10.83 -14.33
CA GLN A 50 -12.30 11.52 -15.44
C GLN A 50 -11.37 12.60 -14.90
N PHE A 51 -10.09 12.52 -15.26
CA PHE A 51 -9.06 13.48 -14.83
C PHE A 51 -7.96 13.60 -15.89
N ASP A 52 -7.33 14.77 -15.95
CA ASP A 52 -6.22 15.06 -16.88
C ASP A 52 -4.84 14.93 -16.23
N THR A 53 -4.78 14.95 -14.90
CA THR A 53 -3.53 14.82 -14.15
C THR A 53 -3.71 13.98 -12.89
N ALA A 54 -2.67 13.26 -12.49
CA ALA A 54 -2.67 12.51 -11.23
C ALA A 54 -2.81 13.42 -10.00
N LYS A 55 -2.41 14.70 -10.12
CA LYS A 55 -2.56 15.71 -9.05
C LYS A 55 -4.04 16.02 -8.80
N GLN A 56 -4.81 16.26 -9.87
CA GLN A 56 -6.26 16.47 -9.77
C GLN A 56 -6.97 15.26 -9.17
N LEU A 57 -6.61 14.05 -9.63
CA LEU A 57 -7.18 12.81 -9.10
C LEU A 57 -6.89 12.67 -7.59
N ARG A 58 -5.68 12.98 -7.13
CA ARG A 58 -5.35 12.97 -5.70
C ARG A 58 -6.20 13.98 -4.91
N GLU A 59 -6.32 15.20 -5.41
CA GLU A 59 -7.10 16.26 -4.74
C GLU A 59 -8.57 15.84 -4.61
N GLN A 60 -9.14 15.23 -5.65
CA GLN A 60 -10.49 14.69 -5.63
C GLN A 60 -10.61 13.52 -4.63
N TYR A 61 -9.66 12.59 -4.63
CA TYR A 61 -9.64 11.46 -3.70
C TYR A 61 -9.58 11.91 -2.23
N LEU A 62 -8.77 12.94 -1.92
CA LEU A 62 -8.70 13.51 -0.56
C LEU A 62 -9.99 14.23 -0.15
N LYS A 63 -10.74 14.77 -1.13
CA LYS A 63 -12.03 15.41 -0.88
C LYS A 63 -13.11 14.37 -0.56
N ASP A 64 -13.12 13.27 -1.29
CA ASP A 64 -14.09 12.19 -1.12
C ASP A 64 -13.74 11.28 0.08
N HIS A 65 -12.46 11.26 0.48
CA HIS A 65 -11.96 10.50 1.63
C HIS A 65 -11.19 11.40 2.63
N PRO A 66 -11.89 12.21 3.45
CA PRO A 66 -11.24 13.15 4.37
C PRO A 66 -10.43 12.48 5.49
N ASP A 67 -10.71 11.20 5.78
CA ASP A 67 -9.97 10.40 6.77
C ASP A 67 -8.60 9.95 6.28
N ILE A 68 -8.33 10.11 4.98
CA ILE A 68 -7.08 9.69 4.36
C ILE A 68 -6.19 10.91 4.16
N ASP A 69 -5.02 10.90 4.80
CA ASP A 69 -3.93 11.83 4.45
C ASP A 69 -2.85 11.07 3.69
N ILE A 70 -2.71 11.34 2.39
CA ILE A 70 -1.69 10.74 1.54
C ILE A 70 -0.89 11.80 0.79
N SER A 71 0.44 11.68 0.88
CA SER A 71 1.35 12.52 0.10
C SER A 71 1.26 12.21 -1.39
N TYR A 72 1.59 13.18 -2.25
CA TYR A 72 1.55 12.97 -3.70
C TYR A 72 2.45 11.82 -4.16
N ASN A 73 3.65 11.68 -3.58
CA ASN A 73 4.55 10.59 -3.93
C ASN A 73 3.98 9.22 -3.53
N ALA A 74 3.37 9.10 -2.34
CA ALA A 74 2.70 7.87 -1.92
C ALA A 74 1.49 7.54 -2.81
N PHE A 75 0.75 8.57 -3.25
CA PHE A 75 -0.34 8.43 -4.21
C PHE A 75 0.15 7.93 -5.59
N LEU A 76 1.26 8.45 -6.10
CA LEU A 76 1.86 7.94 -7.34
C LEU A 76 2.33 6.49 -7.20
N GLN A 77 2.88 6.11 -6.03
CA GLN A 77 3.29 4.73 -5.80
C GLN A 77 2.08 3.79 -5.75
N THR A 78 0.96 4.20 -5.15
CA THR A 78 -0.28 3.41 -5.14
C THR A 78 -0.86 3.26 -6.54
N LEU A 79 -0.85 4.31 -7.37
CA LEU A 79 -1.18 4.20 -8.80
C LEU A 79 -0.28 3.20 -9.55
N ARG A 80 1.02 3.20 -9.29
CA ARG A 80 1.94 2.23 -9.91
C ARG A 80 1.66 0.79 -9.49
N ARG A 81 1.18 0.57 -8.25
CA ARG A 81 0.86 -0.78 -7.73
C ARG A 81 -0.33 -1.41 -8.46
N ILE A 82 -1.34 -0.61 -8.80
CA ILE A 82 -2.47 -1.05 -9.65
C ILE A 82 -2.09 -1.06 -11.15
N LYS A 83 -0.79 -0.99 -11.48
CA LYS A 83 -0.25 -0.91 -12.86
C LYS A 83 -0.86 0.23 -13.69
N TRP A 84 -1.41 1.25 -13.01
CA TRP A 84 -2.00 2.38 -13.70
C TRP A 84 -0.87 3.25 -14.26
N SER A 85 -0.86 3.38 -15.58
CA SER A 85 0.14 4.17 -16.30
C SER A 85 -0.55 5.31 -17.01
N PHE A 86 0.03 6.51 -16.86
CA PHE A 86 -0.40 7.70 -17.58
C PHE A 86 0.04 7.55 -19.05
N LYS A 87 -0.64 6.71 -19.84
CA LYS A 87 -0.50 6.77 -21.30
C LYS A 87 -1.09 8.10 -21.71
N LYS A 88 -0.23 9.06 -22.09
CA LYS A 88 -0.67 10.32 -22.70
C LYS A 88 -1.73 9.97 -23.74
N ARG A 89 -2.96 10.48 -23.58
CA ARG A 89 -3.94 10.37 -24.67
C ARG A 89 -3.25 10.95 -25.91
N PRO A 90 -3.27 10.26 -27.07
CA PRO A 90 -2.82 10.88 -28.29
C PRO A 90 -3.56 12.20 -28.39
N ARG A 91 -2.83 13.31 -28.52
CA ARG A 91 -3.43 14.62 -28.80
C ARG A 91 -4.35 14.39 -29.99
N SER A 92 -5.65 14.63 -29.85
CA SER A 92 -6.54 14.61 -31.00
C SER A 92 -5.97 15.61 -31.99
N LEU A 93 -5.45 15.12 -33.11
CA LEU A 93 -5.03 15.94 -34.24
C LEU A 93 -6.30 16.46 -34.94
N SER A 94 -7.18 17.16 -34.20
CA SER A 94 -8.22 17.98 -34.82
C SER A 94 -7.49 19.15 -35.48
N LYS A 95 -7.18 18.99 -36.77
CA LYS A 95 -6.72 20.09 -37.61
C LYS A 95 -7.80 21.18 -37.55
N PRO A 96 -7.47 22.45 -37.26
CA PRO A 96 -8.42 23.53 -37.44
C PRO A 96 -8.78 23.56 -38.93
N ILE A 97 -10.06 23.38 -39.23
CA ILE A 97 -10.60 23.66 -40.56
C ILE A 97 -10.70 25.19 -40.62
N TYR A 98 -9.79 25.81 -41.37
CA TYR A 98 -9.93 27.19 -41.84
C TYR A 98 -10.46 27.15 -43.27
#